data_AF-A0A924R7P4-F1
#
_entry.id   AF-A0A924R7P4-F1
#
_cell.length_a   1.000
_cell.length_b   1.000
_cell.length_c   1.000
_cell.angle_alpha   90.00
_cell.angle_beta   90.00
_cell.angle_gamma   90.00
#
_symmetry.space_group_name_H-M   'P 1'
#
loop_
_entity.id
_entity.type
_entity.pdbx_description
1 polymer ?
#
loop_
_entity_poly.entity_id
_entity_poly.type
_entity_poly.pdbx_seq_one_letter_code
_entity_poly.pdbx_strand_id
1 'polypeptide(L)' 'MKDSFSIQSSLYAIYRPPYPDEIYNFRLSLVSLKKAACDCGTGNGQVVKVLANHFDKVHAIDISEQQLSHAVK' A
#
# COMPACT_ATOMS: atom_id res chain seq x y z
N MET A 1 -6.77 18.85 15.21
CA MET A 1 -5.91 17.74 14.75
C MET A 1 -5.05 18.29 13.64
N LYS A 2 -3.72 18.34 13.83
CA LYS A 2 -2.80 19.01 12.89
C LYS A 2 -2.52 18.06 11.73
N ASP A 3 -2.94 18.46 10.54
CA ASP A 3 -2.70 17.74 9.28
C ASP A 3 -1.25 17.96 8.83
N SER A 4 -0.31 17.22 9.43
CA SER A 4 1.11 17.25 9.01
C SER A 4 1.32 16.59 7.64
N PHE A 5 0.29 16.01 7.04
CA PHE A 5 0.36 15.19 5.82
C PHE A 5 -0.45 15.76 4.64
N SER A 6 -1.28 16.78 4.84
CA SER A 6 -2.21 17.29 3.81
C SER A 6 -1.60 18.39 2.93
N ILE A 7 -0.51 19.02 3.35
CA ILE A 7 0.11 20.15 2.61
C ILE A 7 1.15 19.66 1.58
N GLN A 8 1.54 18.38 1.61
CA GLN A 8 2.66 17.86 0.81
C GLN A 8 2.47 16.41 0.33
N SER A 9 1.25 16.02 -0.05
CA SER A 9 0.95 14.66 -0.55
C SER A 9 1.84 14.22 -1.73
N SER A 10 2.23 15.17 -2.59
CA SER A 10 3.16 14.95 -3.71
C SER A 10 4.61 14.73 -3.30
N LEU A 11 5.07 15.32 -2.19
CA LEU A 11 6.40 15.05 -1.62
C LEU A 11 6.41 13.74 -0.81
N TYR A 12 5.25 13.30 -0.32
CA TYR A 12 5.12 12.05 0.45
C TYR A 12 5.49 10.81 -0.38
N ALA A 13 5.18 10.80 -1.68
CA ALA A 13 5.58 9.73 -2.60
C ALA A 13 7.11 9.66 -2.81
N ILE A 14 7.85 10.76 -2.58
CA ILE A 14 9.31 10.83 -2.74
C ILE A 14 10.04 10.26 -1.51
N TYR A 15 9.43 10.31 -0.32
CA TYR A 15 10.05 9.83 0.93
C TYR A 15 9.77 8.36 1.26
N ARG A 16 8.95 7.66 0.47
CA ARG A 16 8.77 6.21 0.59
C ARG A 16 9.42 5.49 -0.61
N PRO A 17 10.70 5.11 -0.50
CA PRO A 17 11.27 4.19 -1.47
C PRO A 17 10.45 2.89 -1.50
N PRO A 18 10.32 2.26 -2.67
CA PRO A 18 9.65 0.98 -2.77
C PRO A 18 10.34 -0.05 -1.87
N TYR A 19 9.56 -0.94 -1.27
CA TYR A 19 10.17 -2.08 -0.60
C TYR A 19 10.88 -2.95 -1.63
N PRO A 20 12.08 -3.45 -1.32
CA PRO A 20 12.80 -4.38 -2.19
C PRO A 20 12.05 -5.72 -2.28
N ASP A 21 12.18 -6.39 -3.43
CA ASP A 21 11.44 -7.60 -3.76
C ASP A 21 11.70 -8.75 -2.77
N GLU A 22 12.89 -8.80 -2.17
CA GLU A 22 13.26 -9.81 -1.17
C GLU A 22 12.34 -9.78 0.05
N ILE A 23 11.84 -8.60 0.45
CA ILE A 23 10.90 -8.48 1.57
C ILE A 23 9.56 -9.10 1.20
N TYR A 24 9.06 -8.83 -0.01
CA TYR A 24 7.81 -9.41 -0.48
C TYR A 24 7.95 -10.92 -0.62
N ASN A 25 9.02 -11.40 -1.25
CA ASN A 25 9.29 -12.82 -1.44
C ASN A 25 9.34 -13.58 -0.10
N PHE A 26 10.03 -13.02 0.89
CA PHE A 26 10.08 -13.60 2.23
C PHE A 26 8.68 -13.63 2.87
N ARG A 27 7.90 -12.55 2.80
CA ARG A 27 6.55 -12.53 3.38
C ARG A 27 5.60 -13.48 2.68
N LEU A 28 5.63 -13.52 1.36
CA LEU A 28 4.76 -14.36 0.54
C LEU A 28 5.08 -15.85 0.67
N SER A 29 6.32 -16.22 1.02
CA SER A 29 6.67 -17.62 1.28
C SER A 29 6.06 -18.16 2.58
N LEU A 30 5.74 -17.28 3.53
CA LEU A 30 5.09 -17.63 4.80
C LEU A 30 3.56 -17.80 4.65
N VAL A 31 2.98 -17.41 3.51
CA VAL A 31 1.53 -17.44 3.28
C VAL A 31 1.18 -18.64 2.38
N SER A 32 0.56 -19.65 2.98
CA SER A 32 0.15 -20.88 2.27
C SER A 32 -1.07 -20.70 1.36
N LEU A 33 -2.00 -19.79 1.73
CA LEU A 33 -3.23 -19.52 0.99
C LEU A 33 -3.36 -18.03 0.68
N LYS A 34 -3.34 -17.67 -0.60
CA LYS A 34 -3.33 -16.28 -1.06
C LYS A 34 -4.71 -15.79 -1.53
N LYS A 35 -5.75 -16.07 -0.73
CA LYS A 35 -7.14 -15.68 -1.08
C LYS A 35 -7.38 -14.18 -0.91
N ALA A 36 -6.89 -13.59 0.17
CA ALA A 36 -7.08 -12.17 0.44
C ALA A 36 -5.90 -11.57 1.21
N ALA A 37 -5.58 -10.32 0.91
CA ALA A 37 -4.68 -9.48 1.68
C ALA A 37 -5.36 -8.17 2.08
N CYS A 38 -4.89 -7.54 3.16
CA CYS A 38 -5.31 -6.21 3.58
C CYS A 38 -4.07 -5.32 3.74
N ASP A 39 -4.04 -4.19 3.04
CA ASP A 39 -3.04 -3.16 3.18
C ASP A 39 -3.63 -1.99 4.00
N CYS A 40 -3.18 -1.87 5.25
CA CYS A 40 -3.66 -0.89 6.20
C CYS A 40 -2.77 0.36 6.20
N GLY A 41 -3.35 1.53 5.98
CA GLY A 41 -2.58 2.76 5.74
C GLY A 41 -1.93 2.74 4.36
N THR A 42 -2.72 2.37 3.35
CA THR A 42 -2.23 2.09 1.99
C THR A 42 -1.62 3.33 1.29
N GLY A 43 -1.93 4.53 1.78
CA GLY A 43 -1.56 5.77 1.12
C GLY A 43 -2.10 5.81 -0.31
N ASN A 44 -1.19 5.99 -1.27
CA ASN A 44 -1.49 5.97 -2.70
C ASN A 44 -1.46 4.55 -3.31
N GLY A 45 -1.39 3.49 -2.52
CA GLY A 45 -1.53 2.11 -3.01
C GLY A 45 -0.28 1.48 -3.63
N GLN A 46 0.92 1.99 -3.33
CA GLN A 46 2.19 1.40 -3.85
C GLN A 46 2.34 -0.10 -3.56
N VAL A 47 2.01 -0.53 -2.33
CA VAL A 47 2.11 -1.94 -1.91
C VAL A 47 0.96 -2.79 -2.46
N VAL A 48 -0.24 -2.22 -2.57
CA VAL A 48 -1.42 -2.88 -3.15
C VAL A 48 -1.13 -3.42 -4.54
N LYS A 49 -0.40 -2.66 -5.37
CA LYS A 49 -0.02 -3.10 -6.71
C LYS A 49 0.80 -4.39 -6.70
N VAL A 50 1.69 -4.56 -5.72
CA VAL A 50 2.47 -5.80 -5.58
C VAL A 50 1.57 -6.92 -5.06
N LEU A 51 0.79 -6.67 -4.01
CA LEU A 51 -0.11 -7.66 -3.43
C LEU A 51 -1.15 -8.18 -4.43
N ALA A 52 -1.66 -7.32 -5.31
CA ALA A 52 -2.65 -7.68 -6.33
C ALA A 52 -2.13 -8.72 -7.34
N ASN A 53 -0.82 -8.84 -7.52
CA ASN A 53 -0.22 -9.87 -8.37
C ASN A 53 -0.14 -11.24 -7.68
N HIS A 54 -0.37 -11.30 -6.37
CA HIS A 54 -0.16 -12.50 -5.57
C HIS A 54 -1.42 -13.00 -4.86
N PHE A 55 -2.42 -12.15 -4.65
CA PHE A 55 -3.65 -12.47 -3.95
C PHE A 55 -4.89 -12.30 -4.83
N ASP A 56 -5.90 -13.16 -4.66
CA ASP A 56 -7.15 -13.08 -5.43
C ASP A 56 -7.92 -11.78 -5.14
N LYS A 57 -7.78 -11.26 -3.91
CA LYS A 57 -8.42 -10.02 -3.46
C LYS A 57 -7.49 -9.21 -2.57
N VAL A 58 -7.42 -7.90 -2.79
CA VAL A 58 -6.69 -6.99 -1.90
C VAL A 58 -7.64 -5.91 -1.40
N HIS A 59 -7.68 -5.73 -0.09
CA HIS A 59 -8.38 -4.64 0.56
C HIS A 59 -7.37 -3.55 0.92
N ALA A 60 -7.51 -2.39 0.31
CA ALA A 60 -6.67 -1.23 0.59
C ALA A 60 -7.46 -0.24 1.45
N ILE A 61 -6.98 0.07 2.66
CA ILE A 61 -7.65 0.99 3.57
C ILE A 61 -6.71 2.11 3.99
N ASP A 62 -7.22 3.33 4.00
CA ASP A 62 -6.52 4.51 4.54
C ASP A 62 -7.57 5.45 5.16
N ILE A 63 -7.16 6.22 6.17
CA ILE A 63 -8.04 7.21 6.81
C ILE A 63 -8.10 8.51 6.00
N SER A 64 -7.11 8.76 5.15
CA SER A 64 -7.03 9.95 4.31
C SER A 64 -7.77 9.72 2.99
N GLU A 65 -8.92 10.35 2.83
CA GLU A 65 -9.65 10.35 1.55
C GLU A 65 -8.79 10.91 0.40
N GLN A 66 -7.93 11.90 0.69
CA GLN A 66 -7.01 12.45 -0.30
C GLN A 66 -5.96 11.42 -0.76
N GLN A 67 -5.51 10.51 0.11
CA GLN A 67 -4.61 9.43 -0.29
C GLN A 67 -5.35 8.41 -1.16
N LEU A 68 -6.56 8.02 -0.77
CA LEU A 68 -7.40 7.11 -1.53
C LEU A 68 -7.79 7.66 -2.91
N SER A 69 -7.99 8.98 -3.05
CA SER A 69 -8.29 9.59 -4.35
C SER A 69 -7.13 9.52 -5.33
N HIS A 70 -5.89 9.44 -4.83
CA HIS A 70 -4.68 9.26 -5.63
C HIS A 70 -4.19 7.81 -5.67
N ALA A 71 -4.95 6.88 -5.09
CA ALA A 71 -4.57 5.48 -5.05
C ALA A 71 -4.58 4.86 -6.45
N VAL A 72 -3.61 3.98 -6.70
CA VAL A 72 -3.56 3.21 -7.95
C VAL A 72 -4.82 2.34 -8.05
N LYS A 73 -5.55 2.43 -9.17
CA LYS A 73 -6.71 1.59 -9.47
C LYS A 73 -6.30 0.34 -10.24
#